data_AF-A0A959CQ54-F1
#
_entry.id   AF-A0A959CQ54-F1
#
_cell.length_a   1.000
_cell.length_b   1.000
_cell.length_c   1.000
_cell.angle_alpha   90.00
_cell.angle_beta   90.00
_cell.angle_gamma   90.00
#
_symmetry.space_group_name_H-M   'P 1'
#
loop_
_entity.id
_entity.type
_entity.pdbx_description
1 polymer ?
#
loop_
_entity_poly.entity_id
_entity_poly.type
_entity_poly.pdbx_seq_one_letter_code
_entity_poly.pdbx_strand_id
1 'polypeptide(L)'
;KLRPRFTQPARLNFRWLSAHTAPQAKNLVEMNSHPATSPVCGWLLPNNLDNSLMVYQQDGQALGYIDEAGKWHVFPGQEAPLQPENISNLHLRKMVQRLIDAGSIPDFISVLDTALDNIQADNNGQHDGLALLMGRPIALVRASISLEHRGKDPVCQNNRIFRTDLGRFADARKAGNGAVAAGSFQRNSFKADQVKIPLRLGEYRQLNDGLIGYWVDAAPSEALPQGAKGDTFFAPQSFDPKKGKPSGNIMTHDENGGAFLFSLTIGQAQPLEVSMLLDPRGCVHANCGILPVKNINIPPDQYQQALSKIEIAFLTTPILTLPGRLHVSLPNEPGYGWSWVEKDGAAWKTISTTGTVRLADVQGLVSKPSDAGPLWQELIAKGWLAKTGADTAEVVQSDKRQSPGLSEKFTPLEPAIEEMIERSQISPFDPTAAFSGTPEAREGWLKLTKTT
;
A
#
# COMPACT_ATOMS: atom_id res chain seq x y z
N LYS A 1 25.77 22.87 31.75
CA LYS A 1 26.26 21.56 31.26
C LYS A 1 26.33 21.61 29.74
N LEU A 2 27.46 21.23 29.13
CA LEU A 2 27.56 21.12 27.66
C LEU A 2 26.76 19.91 27.18
N ARG A 3 26.05 20.04 26.06
CA ARG A 3 25.32 18.92 25.44
C ARG A 3 26.34 17.93 24.85
N PRO A 4 26.07 16.61 24.88
CA PRO A 4 26.91 15.62 24.23
C PRO A 4 27.09 15.94 22.74
N ARG A 5 28.30 15.78 22.22
CA ARG A 5 28.64 15.98 20.79
C ARG A 5 29.72 15.01 20.37
N PHE A 6 29.69 14.59 19.10
CA PHE A 6 30.81 13.88 18.51
C PHE A 6 31.97 14.84 18.27
N THR A 7 33.18 14.41 18.61
CA THR A 7 34.42 15.13 18.29
C THR A 7 34.78 15.00 16.82
N GLN A 8 34.44 13.85 16.22
CA GLN A 8 34.61 13.59 14.79
C GLN A 8 33.34 13.95 14.02
N PRO A 9 33.46 14.40 12.76
CA PRO A 9 32.31 14.52 11.87
C PRO A 9 31.57 13.18 11.79
N ALA A 10 30.28 13.19 12.09
CA ALA A 10 29.43 12.01 12.07
C ALA A 10 28.13 12.28 11.31
N ARG A 11 27.54 11.25 10.72
CA ARG A 11 26.27 11.36 9.99
C ARG A 11 25.35 10.19 10.32
N LEU A 12 24.06 10.51 10.38
CA LEU A 12 22.99 9.52 10.38
C LEU A 12 22.64 9.22 8.92
N ASN A 13 22.93 8.00 8.48
CA ASN A 13 22.47 7.50 7.21
C ASN A 13 21.04 7.02 7.37
N PHE A 14 20.18 7.51 6.48
CA PHE A 14 18.83 7.02 6.30
C PHE A 14 18.60 6.91 4.81
N ARG A 15 18.49 5.68 4.30
CA ARG A 15 18.50 5.39 2.86
C ARG A 15 17.38 4.43 2.49
N TRP A 16 16.67 4.75 1.43
CA TRP A 16 15.72 3.85 0.78
C TRP A 16 16.43 2.62 0.20
N LEU A 17 15.86 1.45 0.45
CA LEU A 17 16.33 0.17 -0.10
C LEU A 17 15.41 -0.28 -1.24
N SER A 18 15.97 -0.92 -2.25
CA SER A 18 15.18 -1.53 -3.33
C SER A 18 14.25 -2.62 -2.79
N ALA A 19 13.00 -2.59 -3.26
CA ALA A 19 11.95 -3.53 -2.94
C ALA A 19 12.27 -4.99 -3.30
N HIS A 20 13.17 -5.22 -4.26
CA HIS A 20 13.52 -6.55 -4.75
C HIS A 20 14.73 -7.19 -4.05
N THR A 21 15.37 -6.46 -3.12
CA THR A 21 16.53 -7.01 -2.40
C THR A 21 16.06 -8.06 -1.40
N ALA A 22 16.58 -9.29 -1.53
CA ALA A 22 16.29 -10.37 -0.60
C ALA A 22 16.80 -10.05 0.83
N PRO A 23 16.11 -10.53 1.88
CA PRO A 23 16.61 -10.48 3.25
C PRO A 23 18.00 -11.11 3.30
N GLN A 24 18.95 -10.45 3.98
CA GLN A 24 20.34 -10.93 4.17
C GLN A 24 21.25 -10.90 2.94
N ALA A 25 20.87 -10.24 1.84
CA ALA A 25 21.80 -9.98 0.74
C ALA A 25 23.05 -9.24 1.27
N LYS A 26 24.25 -9.76 0.99
CA LYS A 26 25.53 -9.12 1.42
C LYS A 26 25.65 -7.67 0.96
N ASN A 27 25.02 -7.32 -0.15
CA ASN A 27 24.95 -5.98 -0.69
C ASN A 27 23.49 -5.52 -0.71
N LEU A 28 23.13 -4.66 0.23
CA LEU A 28 21.88 -3.93 0.16
C LEU A 28 21.93 -2.98 -1.04
N VAL A 29 20.91 -3.04 -1.90
CA VAL A 29 20.81 -2.14 -3.05
C VAL A 29 20.04 -0.90 -2.62
N GLU A 30 20.72 0.24 -2.57
CA GLU A 30 20.08 1.54 -2.35
C GLU A 30 19.24 1.96 -3.56
N MET A 31 18.13 2.66 -3.29
CA MET A 31 17.32 3.29 -4.33
C MET A 31 18.16 4.29 -5.14
N ASN A 32 18.02 4.24 -6.46
CA ASN A 32 18.52 5.26 -7.37
C ASN A 32 17.41 5.64 -8.37
N SER A 33 17.76 6.41 -9.41
CA SER A 33 16.80 6.88 -10.42
C SER A 33 16.26 5.77 -11.34
N HIS A 34 16.78 4.55 -11.25
CA HIS A 34 16.34 3.43 -12.06
C HIS A 34 15.08 2.77 -11.45
N PRO A 35 14.00 2.53 -12.24
CA PRO A 35 12.74 1.96 -11.73
C PRO A 35 12.88 0.61 -11.00
N ALA A 36 13.83 -0.23 -11.43
CA ALA A 36 14.13 -1.52 -10.76
C ALA A 36 14.69 -1.37 -9.33
N THR A 37 15.03 -0.15 -8.90
CA THR A 37 15.49 0.13 -7.53
C THR A 37 14.47 0.88 -6.69
N SER A 38 13.21 0.93 -7.15
CA SER A 38 12.12 1.54 -6.41
C SER A 38 12.04 0.99 -4.98
N PRO A 39 11.74 1.84 -3.98
CA PRO A 39 11.63 1.40 -2.60
C PRO A 39 10.26 0.79 -2.28
N VAL A 40 9.28 0.93 -3.17
CA VAL A 40 7.90 0.48 -2.98
C VAL A 40 7.78 -1.02 -3.21
N CYS A 41 7.38 -1.73 -2.15
CA CYS A 41 7.13 -3.17 -2.18
C CYS A 41 5.69 -3.52 -2.61
N GLY A 42 4.75 -2.61 -2.35
CA GLY A 42 3.33 -2.75 -2.67
C GLY A 42 2.50 -1.68 -1.98
N TRP A 43 1.18 -1.75 -2.16
CA TRP A 43 0.23 -0.80 -1.61
C TRP A 43 -0.80 -1.48 -0.74
N LEU A 44 -1.27 -0.73 0.24
CA LEU A 44 -2.41 -1.07 1.08
C LEU A 44 -3.47 0.02 0.94
N LEU A 45 -4.73 -0.40 0.95
CA LEU A 45 -5.85 0.52 1.02
C LEU A 45 -6.86 0.01 2.06
N PRO A 46 -7.02 0.71 3.20
CA PRO A 46 -8.04 0.34 4.18
C PRO A 46 -9.44 0.66 3.64
N ASN A 47 -10.34 -0.30 3.72
CA ASN A 47 -11.76 -0.12 3.44
C ASN A 47 -12.55 -0.07 4.75
N ASN A 48 -12.92 1.14 5.15
CA ASN A 48 -13.61 1.38 6.41
C ASN A 48 -15.11 1.04 6.35
N LEU A 49 -15.65 0.66 5.19
CA LEU A 49 -17.05 0.24 5.05
C LEU A 49 -17.29 -1.20 5.52
N ASP A 50 -16.32 -2.10 5.28
CA ASP A 50 -16.41 -3.53 5.60
C ASP A 50 -15.23 -4.04 6.46
N ASN A 51 -14.42 -3.12 7.01
CA ASN A 51 -13.21 -3.41 7.78
C ASN A 51 -12.22 -4.35 7.08
N SER A 52 -12.13 -4.26 5.75
CA SER A 52 -11.15 -5.03 4.97
C SER A 52 -9.93 -4.18 4.61
N LEU A 53 -8.81 -4.85 4.35
CA LEU A 53 -7.58 -4.22 3.90
C LEU A 53 -7.20 -4.75 2.52
N MET A 54 -7.34 -3.92 1.49
CA MET A 54 -6.96 -4.28 0.12
C MET A 54 -5.45 -4.20 -0.07
N VAL A 55 -4.90 -5.14 -0.83
CA VAL A 55 -3.47 -5.31 -1.06
C VAL A 55 -3.17 -5.30 -2.56
N TYR A 56 -2.17 -4.50 -2.95
CA TYR A 56 -1.77 -4.31 -4.34
C TYR A 56 -0.27 -4.53 -4.52
N GLN A 57 0.13 -4.92 -5.73
CA GLN A 57 1.53 -4.96 -6.15
C GLN A 57 2.13 -3.56 -6.29
N GLN A 58 3.45 -3.50 -6.40
CA GLN A 58 4.20 -2.27 -6.60
C GLN A 58 3.66 -1.38 -7.74
N ASP A 59 3.17 -1.97 -8.82
CA ASP A 59 2.64 -1.26 -9.99
C ASP A 59 1.18 -0.81 -9.87
N GLY A 60 0.54 -1.07 -8.72
CA GLY A 60 -0.87 -0.74 -8.47
C GLY A 60 -1.86 -1.83 -8.88
N GLN A 61 -1.40 -2.98 -9.41
CA GLN A 61 -2.29 -4.10 -9.71
C GLN A 61 -2.86 -4.71 -8.43
N ALA A 62 -4.18 -4.88 -8.39
CA ALA A 62 -4.87 -5.51 -7.26
C ALA A 62 -4.49 -6.99 -7.12
N LEU A 63 -4.28 -7.45 -5.89
CA LEU A 63 -3.97 -8.86 -5.59
C LEU A 63 -5.10 -9.53 -4.84
N GLY A 64 -5.61 -8.85 -3.82
CA GLY A 64 -6.57 -9.40 -2.90
C GLY A 64 -6.85 -8.46 -1.76
N TYR A 65 -7.57 -8.96 -0.78
CA TYR A 65 -7.87 -8.23 0.44
C TYR A 65 -7.87 -9.19 1.63
N ILE A 66 -7.65 -8.63 2.82
CA ILE A 66 -7.80 -9.35 4.08
C ILE A 66 -9.10 -8.87 4.73
N ASP A 67 -9.98 -9.80 5.09
CA ASP A 67 -11.24 -9.48 5.76
C ASP A 67 -11.05 -9.16 7.25
N GLU A 68 -12.13 -8.76 7.92
CA GLU A 68 -12.13 -8.42 9.36
C GLU A 68 -11.56 -9.54 10.26
N ALA A 69 -11.71 -10.80 9.82
CA ALA A 69 -11.28 -11.99 10.55
C ALA A 69 -9.84 -12.42 10.19
N GLY A 70 -9.10 -11.59 9.45
CA GLY A 70 -7.72 -11.90 9.05
C GLY A 70 -7.60 -12.93 7.93
N LYS A 71 -8.67 -13.22 7.18
CA LYS A 71 -8.63 -14.19 6.07
C LYS A 71 -8.34 -13.50 4.75
N TRP A 72 -7.49 -14.14 3.96
CA TRP A 72 -7.16 -13.69 2.62
C TRP A 72 -8.25 -14.06 1.61
N HIS A 73 -8.61 -13.10 0.78
CA HIS A 73 -9.50 -13.26 -0.37
C HIS A 73 -8.86 -12.69 -1.63
N VAL A 74 -9.14 -13.32 -2.76
CA VAL A 74 -8.68 -12.87 -4.08
C VAL A 74 -9.49 -11.63 -4.48
N PHE A 75 -8.84 -10.70 -5.20
CA PHE A 75 -9.52 -9.49 -5.63
C PHE A 75 -10.73 -9.82 -6.53
N PRO A 76 -11.90 -9.19 -6.31
CA PRO A 76 -13.09 -9.48 -7.10
C PRO A 76 -12.87 -9.27 -8.60
N GLY A 77 -13.32 -10.22 -9.41
CA GLY A 77 -13.16 -10.19 -10.87
C GLY A 77 -11.85 -10.79 -11.40
N GLN A 78 -10.99 -11.36 -10.55
CA GLN A 78 -9.81 -12.11 -11.01
C GLN A 78 -10.08 -13.62 -11.10
N GLU A 79 -9.74 -14.22 -12.25
CA GLU A 79 -10.02 -15.63 -12.53
C GLU A 79 -9.13 -16.62 -11.75
N ALA A 80 -7.87 -16.25 -11.48
CA ALA A 80 -6.93 -17.14 -10.81
C ALA A 80 -6.84 -16.84 -9.31
N PRO A 81 -6.97 -17.84 -8.42
CA PRO A 81 -6.79 -17.62 -7.01
C PRO A 81 -5.32 -17.35 -6.69
N LEU A 82 -4.99 -16.08 -6.49
CA LEU A 82 -3.69 -15.70 -5.95
C LEU A 82 -3.67 -15.99 -4.45
N GLN A 83 -2.89 -16.98 -4.04
CA GLN A 83 -2.62 -17.24 -2.64
C GLN A 83 -1.51 -16.30 -2.11
N PRO A 84 -1.50 -15.96 -0.81
CA PRO A 84 -0.49 -15.07 -0.23
C PRO A 84 0.95 -15.50 -0.54
N GLU A 85 1.21 -16.81 -0.59
CA GLU A 85 2.55 -17.38 -0.85
C GLU A 85 3.05 -17.10 -2.27
N ASN A 86 2.14 -16.79 -3.20
CA ASN A 86 2.45 -16.51 -4.60
C ASN A 86 2.74 -15.01 -4.85
N ILE A 87 2.58 -14.16 -3.85
CA ILE A 87 2.93 -12.73 -3.96
C ILE A 87 4.42 -12.60 -4.29
N SER A 88 4.77 -12.02 -5.43
CA SER A 88 6.15 -12.01 -5.94
C SER A 88 7.12 -11.23 -5.04
N ASN A 89 6.67 -10.14 -4.43
CA ASN A 89 7.49 -9.36 -3.50
C ASN A 89 7.51 -10.04 -2.12
N LEU A 90 8.70 -10.44 -1.68
CA LEU A 90 8.90 -11.15 -0.42
C LEU A 90 8.51 -10.32 0.82
N HIS A 91 8.73 -9.01 0.80
CA HIS A 91 8.42 -8.13 1.94
C HIS A 91 6.92 -7.86 2.05
N LEU A 92 6.26 -7.66 0.90
CA LEU A 92 4.80 -7.60 0.83
C LEU A 92 4.17 -8.90 1.34
N ARG A 93 4.68 -10.05 0.89
CA ARG A 93 4.25 -11.38 1.36
C ARG A 93 4.39 -11.54 2.88
N LYS A 94 5.54 -11.16 3.43
CA LYS A 94 5.79 -11.22 4.89
C LYS A 94 4.80 -10.35 5.68
N MET A 95 4.51 -9.15 5.20
CA MET A 95 3.54 -8.27 5.83
C MET A 95 2.14 -8.88 5.80
N VAL A 96 1.69 -9.40 4.65
CA VAL A 96 0.39 -10.08 4.53
C VAL A 96 0.29 -11.27 5.49
N GLN A 97 1.34 -12.10 5.56
CA GLN A 97 1.36 -13.24 6.48
C GLN A 97 1.26 -12.79 7.95
N ARG A 98 1.99 -11.74 8.34
CA ARG A 98 1.91 -11.19 9.71
C ARG A 98 0.51 -10.72 10.07
N LEU A 99 -0.22 -10.12 9.12
CA LEU A 99 -1.58 -9.65 9.33
C LEU A 99 -2.58 -10.81 9.43
N ILE A 100 -2.42 -11.85 8.61
CA ILE A 100 -3.23 -13.08 8.68
C ILE A 100 -3.00 -13.79 10.03
N ASP A 101 -1.73 -13.95 10.44
CA ASP A 101 -1.36 -14.62 11.69
C ASP A 101 -1.84 -13.84 12.93
N ALA A 102 -1.98 -12.51 12.82
CA ALA A 102 -2.55 -11.68 13.88
C ALA A 102 -4.08 -11.89 14.04
N GLY A 103 -4.80 -12.28 12.98
CA GLY A 103 -6.19 -12.73 13.00
C GLY A 103 -7.27 -11.65 13.23
N SER A 104 -6.89 -10.39 13.54
CA SER A 104 -7.82 -9.26 13.68
C SER A 104 -7.30 -8.05 12.91
N ILE A 105 -8.05 -7.64 11.88
CA ILE A 105 -7.74 -6.48 11.03
C ILE A 105 -8.34 -5.15 11.54
N PRO A 106 -9.54 -5.10 12.15
CA PRO A 106 -10.14 -3.82 12.56
C PRO A 106 -9.26 -2.97 13.49
N ASP A 107 -8.56 -3.61 14.43
CA ASP A 107 -7.62 -2.90 15.33
C ASP A 107 -6.44 -2.31 14.55
N PHE A 108 -5.95 -3.03 13.54
CA PHE A 108 -4.88 -2.54 12.67
C PHE A 108 -5.36 -1.39 11.80
N ILE A 109 -6.56 -1.47 11.21
CA ILE A 109 -7.17 -0.38 10.45
C ILE A 109 -7.33 0.87 11.33
N SER A 110 -7.82 0.72 12.56
CA SER A 110 -7.93 1.85 13.52
C SER A 110 -6.58 2.51 13.80
N VAL A 111 -5.50 1.73 13.86
CA VAL A 111 -4.11 2.24 14.00
C VAL A 111 -3.67 2.98 12.74
N LEU A 112 -3.98 2.48 11.55
CA LEU A 112 -3.69 3.14 10.27
C LEU A 112 -4.46 4.46 10.14
N ASP A 113 -5.76 4.46 10.41
CA ASP A 113 -6.62 5.64 10.34
C ASP A 113 -6.15 6.72 11.32
N THR A 114 -5.89 6.34 12.58
CA THR A 114 -5.41 7.29 13.60
C THR A 114 -4.05 7.89 13.20
N ALA A 115 -3.17 7.12 12.57
CA ALA A 115 -1.92 7.66 12.04
C ALA A 115 -2.17 8.60 10.88
N LEU A 116 -2.96 8.18 9.89
CA LEU A 116 -3.30 8.97 8.72
C LEU A 116 -3.92 10.32 9.12
N ASP A 117 -4.85 10.35 10.09
CA ASP A 117 -5.46 11.59 10.60
C ASP A 117 -4.43 12.61 11.12
N ASN A 118 -3.29 12.13 11.63
CA ASN A 118 -2.18 12.96 12.11
C ASN A 118 -1.17 13.34 11.02
N ILE A 119 -1.31 12.80 9.80
CA ILE A 119 -0.42 13.03 8.65
C ILE A 119 -1.10 13.99 7.68
N GLN A 120 -0.43 15.11 7.39
CA GLN A 120 -0.80 16.03 6.31
C GLN A 120 0.31 16.03 5.25
N ALA A 121 0.10 15.30 4.17
CA ALA A 121 1.05 15.28 3.06
C ALA A 121 0.93 16.54 2.19
N ASP A 122 2.06 16.93 1.58
CA ASP A 122 2.07 17.97 0.54
C ASP A 122 1.27 17.44 -0.68
N ASN A 123 0.38 18.26 -1.25
CA ASN A 123 -0.56 17.92 -2.33
C ASN A 123 -1.81 17.07 -1.97
N ASN A 124 -2.36 17.20 -0.76
CA ASN A 124 -3.66 16.58 -0.42
C ASN A 124 -4.78 16.86 -1.48
N GLY A 125 -4.80 18.06 -2.08
CA GLY A 125 -5.90 18.52 -2.94
C GLY A 125 -6.09 17.83 -4.30
N GLN A 126 -5.24 16.88 -4.74
CA GLN A 126 -5.42 16.26 -6.07
C GLN A 126 -6.42 15.10 -6.09
N HIS A 127 -6.81 14.53 -4.94
CA HIS A 127 -7.75 13.40 -4.86
C HIS A 127 -8.62 13.39 -3.58
N ASP A 128 -9.02 14.55 -3.06
CA ASP A 128 -9.78 14.65 -1.79
C ASP A 128 -11.11 13.87 -1.82
N GLY A 129 -11.89 13.94 -2.90
CA GLY A 129 -13.18 13.23 -3.02
C GLY A 129 -13.04 11.70 -3.02
N LEU A 130 -12.01 11.22 -3.70
CA LEU A 130 -11.64 9.80 -3.77
C LEU A 130 -11.05 9.30 -2.46
N ALA A 131 -10.23 10.10 -1.77
CA ALA A 131 -9.72 9.76 -0.45
C ALA A 131 -10.83 9.70 0.62
N LEU A 132 -11.89 10.52 0.47
CA LEU A 132 -13.10 10.46 1.32
C LEU A 132 -13.88 9.16 1.10
N LEU A 133 -13.97 8.67 -0.14
CA LEU A 133 -14.70 7.44 -0.49
C LEU A 133 -13.87 6.17 -0.23
N MET A 134 -12.55 6.24 -0.42
CA MET A 134 -11.69 5.07 -0.62
C MET A 134 -10.54 4.96 0.39
N GLY A 135 -10.41 5.92 1.31
CA GLY A 135 -9.23 6.04 2.16
C GLY A 135 -7.99 6.52 1.40
N ARG A 136 -6.88 6.71 2.14
CA ARG A 136 -5.59 7.10 1.55
C ARG A 136 -4.75 5.86 1.24
N PRO A 137 -4.22 5.71 0.01
CA PRO A 137 -3.29 4.63 -0.30
C PRO A 137 -2.01 4.72 0.55
N ILE A 138 -1.62 3.59 1.13
CA ILE A 138 -0.46 3.46 1.99
C ILE A 138 0.62 2.66 1.25
N ALA A 139 1.83 3.20 1.17
CA ALA A 139 2.97 2.51 0.60
C ALA A 139 3.66 1.63 1.63
N LEU A 140 3.95 0.37 1.27
CA LEU A 140 4.94 -0.44 1.98
C LEU A 140 6.31 -0.22 1.34
N VAL A 141 7.29 0.24 2.12
CA VAL A 141 8.64 0.52 1.62
C VAL A 141 9.73 0.02 2.54
N ARG A 142 10.97 -0.03 2.05
CA ARG A 142 12.13 -0.46 2.86
C ARG A 142 13.16 0.63 3.04
N ALA A 143 13.75 0.70 4.22
CA ALA A 143 14.85 1.60 4.49
C ALA A 143 15.92 0.96 5.39
N SER A 144 17.13 1.51 5.29
CA SER A 144 18.24 1.23 6.19
C SER A 144 18.62 2.47 6.96
N ILE A 145 18.91 2.29 8.24
CA ILE A 145 19.43 3.32 9.13
C ILE A 145 20.75 2.87 9.73
N SER A 146 21.76 3.72 9.63
CA SER A 146 23.05 3.50 10.28
C SER A 146 23.66 4.82 10.73
N LEU A 147 24.58 4.73 11.69
CA LEU A 147 25.32 5.85 12.23
C LEU A 147 26.80 5.59 11.96
N GLU A 148 27.48 6.57 11.36
CA GLU A 148 28.91 6.47 11.09
C GLU A 148 29.65 7.77 11.42
N HIS A 149 30.94 7.65 11.74
CA HIS A 149 31.84 8.78 11.92
C HIS A 149 33.05 8.72 11.01
N ARG A 150 33.67 9.87 10.79
CA ARG A 150 34.88 9.98 9.98
C ARG A 150 36.11 9.46 10.73
N GLY A 151 36.67 8.36 10.26
CA GLY A 151 37.94 7.80 10.73
C GLY A 151 37.76 6.72 11.79
N LYS A 152 38.81 6.46 12.58
CA LYS A 152 38.79 5.48 13.68
C LYS A 152 38.16 6.07 14.93
N ASP A 153 37.68 5.21 15.83
CA ASP A 153 37.03 5.62 17.08
C ASP A 153 37.88 6.60 17.90
N PRO A 154 37.24 7.53 18.62
CA PRO A 154 37.95 8.49 19.45
C PRO A 154 38.68 7.78 20.59
N VAL A 155 39.96 8.07 20.75
CA VAL A 155 40.81 7.50 21.80
C VAL A 155 40.96 8.46 22.97
N CYS A 156 41.18 7.92 24.17
CA CYS A 156 41.47 8.71 25.35
C CYS A 156 42.76 9.54 25.16
N GLN A 157 42.67 10.84 25.42
CA GLN A 157 43.80 11.77 25.35
C GLN A 157 44.52 11.98 26.69
N ASN A 158 44.08 11.29 27.76
CA ASN A 158 44.72 11.40 29.07
C ASN A 158 46.11 10.76 29.05
N ASN A 159 47.13 11.53 29.46
CA ASN A 159 48.52 11.08 29.47
C ASN A 159 48.75 9.81 30.33
N ARG A 160 48.00 9.64 31.42
CA ARG A 160 48.09 8.43 32.27
C ARG A 160 47.67 7.18 31.48
N ILE A 161 46.53 7.26 30.80
CA ILE A 161 45.99 6.15 29.99
C ILE A 161 46.89 5.91 28.77
N PHE A 162 47.41 6.98 28.15
CA PHE A 162 48.36 6.87 27.05
C PHE A 162 49.64 6.11 27.44
N ARG A 163 50.21 6.35 28.62
CA ARG A 163 51.36 5.58 29.12
C ARG A 163 51.03 4.10 29.31
N THR A 164 49.85 3.78 29.83
CA THR A 164 49.38 2.39 29.94
C THR A 164 49.22 1.75 28.57
N ASP A 165 48.63 2.45 27.59
CA ASP A 165 48.51 2.00 26.20
C ASP A 165 49.89 1.74 25.58
N LEU A 166 50.87 2.59 25.84
CA LEU A 166 52.23 2.43 25.34
C LEU A 166 52.91 1.17 25.90
N GLY A 167 52.72 0.89 27.19
CA GLY A 167 53.17 -0.35 27.82
C GLY A 167 52.55 -1.59 27.18
N ARG A 168 51.20 -1.59 27.04
CA ARG A 168 50.47 -2.68 26.37
C ARG A 168 50.92 -2.89 24.92
N PHE A 169 51.22 -1.81 24.20
CA PHE A 169 51.76 -1.89 22.85
C PHE A 169 53.17 -2.49 22.82
N ALA A 170 54.03 -2.12 23.77
CA ALA A 170 55.37 -2.71 23.89
C ALA A 170 55.32 -4.21 24.21
N ASP A 171 54.39 -4.64 25.06
CA ASP A 171 54.18 -6.05 25.37
C ASP A 171 53.65 -6.82 24.16
N ALA A 172 52.67 -6.26 23.45
CA ALA A 172 52.17 -6.83 22.19
C ALA A 172 53.26 -6.96 21.13
N ARG A 173 54.15 -5.96 21.04
CA ARG A 173 55.31 -5.98 20.12
C ARG A 173 56.33 -7.04 20.50
N LYS A 174 56.61 -7.24 21.79
CA LYS A 174 57.49 -8.31 22.27
C LYS A 174 56.90 -9.69 21.94
N ALA A 175 55.61 -9.88 22.16
CA ALA A 175 54.91 -11.11 21.84
C ALA A 175 54.89 -11.40 20.32
N GLY A 176 54.84 -10.36 19.48
CA GLY A 176 54.85 -10.45 18.02
C GLY A 176 56.23 -10.40 17.37
N ASN A 177 57.31 -10.74 18.09
CA ASN A 177 58.70 -10.71 17.57
C ASN A 177 59.10 -9.39 16.90
N GLY A 178 58.67 -8.25 17.47
CA GLY A 178 59.00 -6.92 16.96
C GLY A 178 57.95 -6.31 16.04
N ALA A 179 56.92 -7.07 15.64
CA ALA A 179 55.79 -6.60 14.83
C ALA A 179 54.47 -6.61 15.61
N VAL A 180 53.59 -5.64 15.32
CA VAL A 180 52.21 -5.62 15.80
C VAL A 180 51.32 -5.55 14.56
N ALA A 181 50.50 -6.58 14.35
CA ALA A 181 49.60 -6.62 13.21
C ALA A 181 48.64 -5.41 13.19
N ALA A 182 48.35 -4.89 12.00
CA ALA A 182 47.42 -3.78 11.86
C ALA A 182 46.04 -4.19 12.41
N GLY A 183 45.51 -3.40 13.36
CA GLY A 183 44.21 -3.66 13.99
C GLY A 183 44.25 -4.58 15.21
N SER A 184 45.36 -5.25 15.51
CA SER A 184 45.46 -6.12 16.71
C SER A 184 45.65 -5.35 18.01
N PHE A 185 46.10 -4.09 17.93
CA PHE A 185 46.20 -3.19 19.06
C PHE A 185 45.23 -2.03 18.93
N GLN A 186 44.37 -1.87 19.93
CA GLN A 186 43.44 -0.76 20.06
C GLN A 186 43.77 0.06 21.30
N ARG A 187 43.89 1.38 21.13
CA ARG A 187 44.03 2.32 22.24
C ARG A 187 42.73 2.41 23.03
N ASN A 188 42.83 2.79 24.29
CA ASN A 188 41.64 2.88 25.14
C ASN A 188 40.72 4.01 24.65
N SER A 189 39.53 3.65 24.14
CA SER A 189 38.45 4.56 23.74
C SER A 189 37.37 4.71 24.82
N PHE A 190 37.49 4.04 25.96
CA PHE A 190 36.40 3.83 26.93
C PHE A 190 35.12 3.27 26.30
N LYS A 191 35.27 2.39 25.31
CA LYS A 191 34.15 1.77 24.57
C LYS A 191 33.23 2.81 23.93
N ALA A 192 33.81 3.89 23.40
CA ALA A 192 33.05 4.94 22.71
C ALA A 192 32.21 4.41 21.54
N ASP A 193 32.68 3.34 20.89
CA ASP A 193 32.02 2.58 19.84
C ASP A 193 30.77 1.80 20.32
N GLN A 194 30.63 1.58 21.63
CA GLN A 194 29.51 0.87 22.26
C GLN A 194 28.48 1.82 22.89
N VAL A 195 28.68 3.14 22.75
CA VAL A 195 27.73 4.12 23.28
C VAL A 195 26.41 4.01 22.52
N LYS A 196 25.35 3.68 23.27
CA LYS A 196 23.98 3.59 22.75
C LYS A 196 23.42 4.98 22.54
N ILE A 197 23.13 5.31 21.30
CA ILE A 197 22.56 6.58 20.87
C ILE A 197 21.10 6.32 20.52
N PRO A 198 20.16 7.09 21.11
CA PRO A 198 18.75 6.91 20.83
C PRO A 198 18.48 7.24 19.36
N LEU A 199 17.59 6.49 18.74
CA LEU A 199 17.01 6.77 17.43
C LEU A 199 15.49 6.72 17.57
N ARG A 200 14.84 7.75 17.06
CA ARG A 200 13.42 7.81 16.82
C ARG A 200 13.16 7.93 15.33
N LEU A 201 12.26 7.09 14.82
CA LEU A 201 11.75 7.13 13.46
C LEU A 201 10.30 7.62 13.51
N GLY A 202 10.00 8.61 12.68
CA GLY A 202 8.74 9.34 12.76
C GLY A 202 8.71 10.35 13.90
N GLU A 203 8.18 11.53 13.62
CA GLU A 203 7.93 12.55 14.64
C GLU A 203 6.42 12.69 14.89
N TYR A 204 5.98 12.31 16.09
CA TYR A 204 4.58 12.42 16.49
C TYR A 204 4.08 13.87 16.37
N ARG A 205 2.96 14.07 15.67
CA ARG A 205 2.34 15.38 15.38
C ARG A 205 3.16 16.34 14.51
N GLN A 206 4.26 15.89 13.93
CA GLN A 206 4.87 16.65 12.85
C GLN A 206 4.09 16.39 11.57
N LEU A 207 3.30 17.38 11.15
CA LEU A 207 2.29 17.24 10.10
C LEU A 207 2.84 16.67 8.78
N ASN A 208 4.06 17.04 8.39
CA ASN A 208 4.68 16.59 7.14
C ASN A 208 5.41 15.24 7.25
N ASP A 209 5.36 14.57 8.41
CA ASP A 209 5.91 13.22 8.58
C ASP A 209 4.89 12.19 8.11
N GLY A 210 5.16 11.53 6.98
CA GLY A 210 4.27 10.55 6.36
C GLY A 210 4.26 9.17 7.03
N LEU A 211 5.09 8.93 8.04
CA LEU A 211 5.26 7.59 8.63
C LEU A 211 4.04 7.18 9.45
N ILE A 212 3.39 6.09 9.04
CA ILE A 212 2.28 5.47 9.79
C ILE A 212 2.84 4.52 10.83
N GLY A 213 3.72 3.62 10.40
CA GLY A 213 4.38 2.66 11.28
C GLY A 213 5.34 1.75 10.53
N TYR A 214 6.00 0.84 11.23
CA TYR A 214 7.02 -0.01 10.65
C TYR A 214 7.28 -1.30 11.43
N TRP A 215 7.80 -2.30 10.72
CA TRP A 215 8.40 -3.49 11.29
C TRP A 215 9.92 -3.43 11.17
N VAL A 216 10.59 -4.15 12.06
CA VAL A 216 12.05 -4.30 12.04
C VAL A 216 12.38 -5.62 11.36
N ASP A 217 13.10 -5.55 10.24
CA ASP A 217 13.49 -6.73 9.46
C ASP A 217 14.84 -7.29 9.91
N ALA A 218 15.76 -6.40 10.26
CA ALA A 218 17.05 -6.72 10.85
C ALA A 218 17.48 -5.58 11.78
N ALA A 219 18.03 -5.92 12.94
CA ALA A 219 18.49 -4.95 13.91
C ALA A 219 19.84 -5.37 14.49
N PRO A 220 20.70 -4.42 14.87
CA PRO A 220 21.84 -4.70 15.72
C PRO A 220 21.38 -5.33 17.06
N SER A 221 22.24 -6.15 17.66
CA SER A 221 22.00 -6.71 18.99
C SER A 221 21.66 -5.59 19.99
N GLU A 222 20.58 -5.77 20.76
CA GLU A 222 20.10 -4.80 21.76
C GLU A 222 19.63 -3.44 21.20
N ALA A 223 19.38 -3.32 19.89
CA ALA A 223 18.86 -2.09 19.30
C ALA A 223 17.34 -1.91 19.52
N LEU A 224 16.61 -3.00 19.78
CA LEU A 224 15.16 -2.97 19.92
C LEU A 224 14.72 -2.32 21.24
N PRO A 225 13.59 -1.57 21.23
CA PRO A 225 12.97 -1.06 22.45
C PRO A 225 12.61 -2.18 23.44
N GLN A 226 12.59 -1.86 24.74
CA GLN A 226 12.18 -2.82 25.77
C GLN A 226 10.73 -3.29 25.55
N GLY A 227 10.51 -4.60 25.66
CA GLY A 227 9.19 -5.21 25.45
C GLY A 227 8.84 -5.50 23.99
N ALA A 228 9.65 -5.07 23.02
CA ALA A 228 9.47 -5.43 21.63
C ALA A 228 9.76 -6.93 21.40
N LYS A 229 8.84 -7.61 20.73
CA LYS A 229 9.00 -8.96 20.16
C LYS A 229 9.33 -8.87 18.67
N GLY A 230 9.76 -9.98 18.06
CA GLY A 230 10.21 -10.02 16.65
C GLY A 230 9.22 -9.46 15.63
N ASP A 231 7.92 -9.68 15.80
CA ASP A 231 6.87 -9.22 14.88
C ASP A 231 6.09 -8.00 15.39
N THR A 232 6.72 -7.18 16.25
CA THR A 232 6.09 -5.95 16.75
C THR A 232 5.95 -4.92 15.64
N PHE A 233 4.76 -4.37 15.48
CA PHE A 233 4.51 -3.20 14.64
C PHE A 233 4.65 -1.92 15.46
N PHE A 234 5.56 -1.05 15.07
CA PHE A 234 5.81 0.23 15.73
C PHE A 234 5.01 1.34 15.03
N ALA A 235 4.08 1.97 15.72
CA ALA A 235 3.15 2.95 15.15
C ALA A 235 3.27 4.30 15.87
N PRO A 236 4.21 5.18 15.47
CA PRO A 236 4.51 6.43 16.17
C PRO A 236 3.37 7.46 16.07
N GLN A 237 2.58 7.46 14.99
CA GLN A 237 1.48 8.43 14.80
C GLN A 237 0.13 7.98 15.37
N SER A 238 0.02 6.76 15.90
CA SER A 238 -1.27 6.15 16.24
C SER A 238 -1.64 6.25 17.73
N PHE A 239 -0.97 7.11 18.51
CA PHE A 239 -1.35 7.32 19.91
C PHE A 239 -2.60 8.21 20.01
N ASP A 240 -3.68 7.65 20.53
CA ASP A 240 -4.92 8.35 20.90
C ASP A 240 -5.30 8.03 22.36
N PRO A 241 -5.25 9.02 23.27
CA PRO A 241 -5.59 8.81 24.68
C PRO A 241 -7.07 8.41 24.92
N LYS A 242 -7.95 8.59 23.93
CA LYS A 242 -9.37 8.22 24.04
C LYS A 242 -9.65 6.77 23.63
N LYS A 243 -8.84 6.21 22.73
CA LYS A 243 -9.02 4.84 22.19
C LYS A 243 -8.27 3.78 23.00
N GLY A 244 -7.42 4.18 23.95
CA GLY A 244 -6.61 3.27 24.75
C GLY A 244 -5.47 2.64 23.94
N LYS A 245 -4.77 1.66 24.54
CA LYS A 245 -3.66 0.96 23.87
C LYS A 245 -4.23 -0.04 22.86
N PRO A 246 -3.77 -0.04 21.59
CA PRO A 246 -4.21 -1.03 20.61
C PRO A 246 -3.89 -2.45 21.06
N SER A 247 -4.74 -3.40 20.67
CA SER A 247 -4.57 -4.82 20.98
C SER A 247 -3.44 -5.44 20.11
N GLY A 248 -2.99 -6.65 20.49
CA GLY A 248 -2.00 -7.41 19.72
C GLY A 248 -0.54 -6.95 19.86
N ASN A 249 0.27 -7.24 18.84
CA ASN A 249 1.71 -6.93 18.80
C ASN A 249 1.99 -5.50 18.27
N ILE A 250 1.15 -4.52 18.61
CA ILE A 250 1.30 -3.12 18.17
C ILE A 250 1.85 -2.29 19.33
N MET A 251 2.92 -1.54 19.06
CA MET A 251 3.52 -0.58 19.98
C MET A 251 3.30 0.83 19.48
N THR A 252 2.53 1.60 20.24
CA THR A 252 2.36 3.05 20.09
C THR A 252 3.19 3.79 21.13
N HIS A 253 3.31 5.12 20.99
CA HIS A 253 3.82 5.96 22.07
C HIS A 253 2.92 5.84 23.32
N ASP A 254 3.50 5.95 24.51
CA ASP A 254 2.74 5.80 25.76
C ASP A 254 2.06 7.11 26.22
N GLU A 255 1.14 6.99 27.17
CA GLU A 255 0.39 8.09 27.78
C GLU A 255 1.27 9.15 28.47
N ASN A 256 2.50 8.79 28.83
CA ASN A 256 3.48 9.69 29.48
C ASN A 256 4.40 10.38 28.46
N GLY A 257 4.17 10.21 27.15
CA GLY A 257 5.03 10.74 26.10
C GLY A 257 6.34 9.98 25.92
N GLY A 258 6.43 8.76 26.47
CA GLY A 258 7.53 7.84 26.28
C GLY A 258 7.61 7.37 24.83
N ALA A 259 8.62 7.85 24.12
CA ALA A 259 8.98 7.32 22.82
C ALA A 259 9.61 5.92 22.98
N PHE A 260 9.19 4.96 22.17
CA PHE A 260 9.97 3.73 22.02
C PHE A 260 11.24 4.10 21.21
N LEU A 261 12.39 4.09 21.89
CA LEU A 261 13.67 4.52 21.33
C LEU A 261 14.49 3.30 20.91
N PHE A 262 14.98 3.33 19.68
CA PHE A 262 15.96 2.39 19.18
C PHE A 262 17.35 2.81 19.66
N SER A 263 18.26 1.86 19.86
CA SER A 263 19.63 2.15 20.26
C SER A 263 20.61 1.82 19.14
N LEU A 264 21.23 2.85 18.56
CA LEU A 264 22.29 2.71 17.55
C LEU A 264 23.68 2.93 18.16
N THR A 265 24.70 2.35 17.54
CA THR A 265 26.10 2.58 17.87
C THR A 265 26.88 3.00 16.61
N ILE A 266 28.01 3.70 16.78
CA ILE A 266 28.76 4.27 15.65
C ILE A 266 29.60 3.21 14.91
N GLY A 267 29.99 2.13 15.61
CA GLY A 267 30.75 1.01 15.06
C GLY A 267 29.88 -0.16 14.60
N GLN A 268 28.59 0.07 14.32
CA GLN A 268 27.68 -1.02 13.99
C GLN A 268 28.07 -1.71 12.68
N ALA A 269 28.25 -3.03 12.74
CA ALA A 269 28.57 -3.84 11.56
C ALA A 269 27.33 -4.09 10.67
N GLN A 270 26.13 -4.06 11.26
CA GLN A 270 24.86 -4.25 10.56
C GLN A 270 24.00 -3.00 10.75
N PRO A 271 23.38 -2.48 9.68
CA PRO A 271 22.41 -1.40 9.79
C PRO A 271 21.10 -1.89 10.41
N LEU A 272 20.29 -0.96 10.91
CA LEU A 272 18.89 -1.20 11.23
C LEU A 272 18.08 -1.19 9.92
N GLU A 273 17.50 -2.33 9.56
CA GLU A 273 16.61 -2.48 8.40
C GLU A 273 15.16 -2.50 8.84
N VAL A 274 14.34 -1.66 8.20
CA VAL A 274 12.92 -1.52 8.51
C VAL A 274 12.06 -1.60 7.25
N SER A 275 10.89 -2.21 7.41
CA SER A 275 9.79 -2.17 6.45
C SER A 275 8.73 -1.21 6.98
N MET A 276 8.51 -0.10 6.29
CA MET A 276 7.70 1.03 6.74
C MET A 276 6.40 1.13 5.93
N LEU A 277 5.31 1.44 6.63
CA LEU A 277 4.05 1.91 6.08
C LEU A 277 4.01 3.43 6.16
N LEU A 278 3.75 4.10 5.04
CA LEU A 278 3.64 5.56 5.01
C LEU A 278 2.76 6.09 3.88
N ASP A 279 2.30 7.32 4.02
CA ASP A 279 1.76 8.09 2.90
C ASP A 279 2.92 8.47 1.96
N PRO A 280 2.95 7.99 0.69
CA PRO A 280 4.06 8.20 -0.24
C PRO A 280 4.33 9.68 -0.56
N ARG A 281 3.37 10.57 -0.29
CA ARG A 281 3.47 12.01 -0.55
C ARG A 281 4.18 12.75 0.60
N GLY A 282 4.29 12.13 1.77
CA GLY A 282 4.99 12.69 2.93
C GLY A 282 6.50 12.39 2.94
N CYS A 283 7.22 13.06 3.84
CA CYS A 283 8.62 12.71 4.14
C CYS A 283 8.70 11.91 5.44
N VAL A 284 9.78 11.16 5.66
CA VAL A 284 9.99 10.42 6.92
C VAL A 284 11.17 11.02 7.66
N HIS A 285 11.02 11.30 8.96
CA HIS A 285 12.08 11.84 9.80
C HIS A 285 12.76 10.77 10.64
N ALA A 286 14.08 10.92 10.79
CA ALA A 286 14.90 10.16 11.70
C ALA A 286 15.69 11.12 12.60
N ASN A 287 15.53 10.98 13.92
CA ASN A 287 16.12 11.85 14.91
C ASN A 287 16.89 11.04 15.96
N CYS A 288 18.12 11.44 16.27
CA CYS A 288 18.95 10.83 17.30
C CYS A 288 19.38 11.79 18.43
N GLY A 289 18.87 13.02 18.43
CA GLY A 289 19.12 14.04 19.46
C GLY A 289 20.54 14.64 19.49
N ILE A 290 21.50 14.06 18.77
CA ILE A 290 22.90 14.53 18.72
C ILE A 290 23.26 15.13 17.36
N LEU A 291 22.77 14.53 16.27
CA LEU A 291 22.97 15.01 14.90
C LEU A 291 21.74 15.75 14.38
N PRO A 292 21.87 16.60 13.34
CA PRO A 292 20.71 17.18 12.66
C PRO A 292 19.71 16.11 12.23
N VAL A 293 18.42 16.44 12.30
CA VAL A 293 17.33 15.54 11.87
C VAL A 293 17.52 15.21 10.39
N LYS A 294 17.51 13.91 10.09
CA LYS A 294 17.59 13.42 8.72
C LYS A 294 16.19 13.13 8.21
N ASN A 295 15.84 13.63 7.03
CA ASN A 295 14.62 13.24 6.33
C ASN A 295 14.92 12.66 4.94
N ILE A 296 13.97 11.87 4.46
CA ILE A 296 13.92 11.29 3.11
C ILE A 296 12.47 11.27 2.63
N ASN A 297 12.26 11.42 1.33
CA ASN A 297 10.96 11.34 0.66
C ASN A 297 11.05 10.40 -0.55
N ILE A 298 9.90 9.93 -1.03
CA ILE A 298 9.83 9.10 -2.23
C ILE A 298 9.60 10.03 -3.43
N PRO A 299 10.43 9.96 -4.49
CA PRO A 299 10.20 10.74 -5.70
C PRO A 299 8.83 10.42 -6.34
N PRO A 300 8.04 11.41 -6.80
CA PRO A 300 6.69 11.19 -7.34
C PRO A 300 6.58 10.22 -8.51
N ASP A 301 7.62 10.17 -9.36
CA ASP A 301 7.74 9.24 -10.49
C ASP A 301 7.71 7.76 -10.04
N GLN A 302 8.06 7.47 -8.79
CA GLN A 302 8.06 6.12 -8.25
C GLN A 302 6.67 5.61 -7.85
N TYR A 303 5.67 6.49 -7.71
CA TYR A 303 4.34 6.09 -7.23
C TYR A 303 3.15 6.59 -8.06
N GLN A 304 3.26 7.72 -8.78
CA GLN A 304 2.11 8.32 -9.47
C GLN A 304 1.42 7.36 -10.45
N GLN A 305 2.20 6.61 -11.23
CA GLN A 305 1.64 5.64 -12.18
C GLN A 305 0.92 4.50 -11.46
N ALA A 306 1.50 3.98 -10.36
CA ALA A 306 0.89 2.92 -9.59
C ALA A 306 -0.44 3.36 -8.97
N LEU A 307 -0.47 4.55 -8.35
CA LEU A 307 -1.70 5.10 -7.77
C LEU A 307 -2.80 5.31 -8.83
N SER A 308 -2.43 5.63 -10.08
CA SER A 308 -3.42 5.80 -11.16
C SER A 308 -4.07 4.49 -11.64
N LYS A 309 -3.46 3.34 -11.32
CA LYS A 309 -3.93 2.00 -11.69
C LYS A 309 -4.68 1.28 -10.56
N ILE A 310 -4.68 1.84 -9.35
CA ILE A 310 -5.38 1.25 -8.20
C ILE A 310 -6.87 1.20 -8.51
N GLU A 311 -7.40 -0.02 -8.53
CA GLU A 311 -8.83 -0.33 -8.66
C GLU A 311 -9.38 -0.70 -7.29
N ILE A 312 -10.65 -0.38 -7.02
CA ILE A 312 -11.24 -0.57 -5.70
C ILE A 312 -12.55 -1.32 -5.85
N ALA A 313 -12.83 -2.23 -4.93
CA ALA A 313 -14.03 -3.05 -4.96
C ALA A 313 -14.72 -3.08 -3.59
N PHE A 314 -15.91 -2.51 -3.49
CA PHE A 314 -16.69 -2.46 -2.26
C PHE A 314 -17.65 -3.65 -2.20
N LEU A 315 -17.56 -4.48 -1.16
CA LEU A 315 -18.56 -5.51 -0.94
C LEU A 315 -19.91 -4.84 -0.68
N THR A 316 -20.87 -5.08 -1.58
CA THR A 316 -22.20 -4.48 -1.50
C THR A 316 -23.21 -5.62 -1.59
N THR A 317 -23.61 -6.16 -0.44
CA THR A 317 -24.49 -7.34 -0.41
C THR A 317 -25.39 -7.34 0.83
N PRO A 318 -26.65 -7.83 0.73
CA PRO A 318 -27.37 -8.14 -0.52
C PRO A 318 -28.05 -6.88 -1.12
N ILE A 319 -28.15 -6.80 -2.45
CA ILE A 319 -29.01 -5.82 -3.14
C ILE A 319 -30.24 -6.52 -3.69
N LEU A 320 -31.42 -5.96 -3.42
CA LEU A 320 -32.69 -6.43 -3.98
C LEU A 320 -32.96 -5.77 -5.33
N THR A 321 -33.09 -6.59 -6.37
CA THR A 321 -33.28 -6.12 -7.75
C THR A 321 -34.34 -6.95 -8.48
N LEU A 322 -34.83 -6.45 -9.61
CA LEU A 322 -35.65 -7.26 -10.51
C LEU A 322 -34.74 -8.24 -11.27
N PRO A 323 -35.23 -9.45 -11.59
CA PRO A 323 -34.48 -10.44 -12.36
C PRO A 323 -33.82 -9.86 -13.61
N GLY A 324 -32.50 -9.98 -13.69
CA GLY A 324 -31.72 -9.52 -14.83
C GLY A 324 -31.44 -8.01 -14.89
N ARG A 325 -31.98 -7.19 -13.99
CA ARG A 325 -31.72 -5.74 -13.93
C ARG A 325 -30.89 -5.38 -12.70
N LEU A 326 -30.06 -4.35 -12.80
CA LEU A 326 -29.27 -3.85 -11.68
C LEU A 326 -29.51 -2.36 -11.49
N HIS A 327 -30.35 -2.03 -10.51
CA HIS A 327 -30.78 -0.66 -10.24
C HIS A 327 -30.09 -0.16 -8.96
N VAL A 328 -29.01 0.60 -9.11
CA VAL A 328 -28.21 1.16 -8.02
C VAL A 328 -27.81 2.58 -8.37
N SER A 329 -28.14 3.53 -7.50
CA SER A 329 -27.65 4.91 -7.66
C SER A 329 -26.22 5.01 -7.17
N LEU A 330 -25.34 5.47 -8.05
CA LEU A 330 -23.90 5.55 -7.83
C LEU A 330 -23.44 7.01 -7.80
N PRO A 331 -22.47 7.37 -6.95
CA PRO A 331 -21.92 8.71 -6.94
C PRO A 331 -21.15 8.99 -8.23
N ASN A 332 -21.22 10.23 -8.70
CA ASN A 332 -20.49 10.67 -9.88
C ASN A 332 -19.07 11.09 -9.48
N GLU A 333 -18.07 10.29 -9.85
CA GLU A 333 -16.66 10.55 -9.57
C GLU A 333 -15.91 10.91 -10.87
N PRO A 334 -15.49 12.18 -11.06
CA PRO A 334 -14.81 12.60 -12.28
C PRO A 334 -13.56 11.78 -12.60
N GLY A 335 -13.51 11.21 -13.80
CA GLY A 335 -12.38 10.39 -14.27
C GLY A 335 -12.42 8.94 -13.77
N TYR A 336 -13.52 8.50 -13.16
CA TYR A 336 -13.73 7.12 -12.74
C TYR A 336 -15.05 6.57 -13.28
N GLY A 337 -15.11 5.24 -13.41
CA GLY A 337 -16.26 4.49 -13.88
C GLY A 337 -16.60 3.38 -12.88
N TRP A 338 -17.90 3.23 -12.62
CA TRP A 338 -18.42 2.16 -11.77
C TRP A 338 -18.78 0.93 -12.60
N SER A 339 -18.52 -0.23 -12.00
CA SER A 339 -18.95 -1.53 -12.48
C SER A 339 -19.38 -2.40 -11.30
N TRP A 340 -20.23 -3.37 -11.57
CA TRP A 340 -20.69 -4.38 -10.64
C TRP A 340 -20.04 -5.69 -11.01
N VAL A 341 -19.48 -6.37 -10.03
CA VAL A 341 -18.80 -7.65 -10.20
C VAL A 341 -19.50 -8.68 -9.33
N GLU A 342 -20.01 -9.75 -9.93
CA GLU A 342 -20.69 -10.85 -9.22
C GLU A 342 -20.11 -12.20 -9.64
N LYS A 343 -20.27 -13.20 -8.78
CA LYS A 343 -19.99 -14.59 -9.14
C LYS A 343 -21.25 -15.24 -9.67
N ASP A 344 -21.19 -15.69 -10.92
CA ASP A 344 -22.22 -16.55 -11.53
C ASP A 344 -21.67 -17.98 -11.56
N GLY A 345 -22.01 -18.76 -10.52
CA GLY A 345 -21.39 -20.05 -10.26
C GLY A 345 -19.89 -19.94 -10.02
N ALA A 346 -19.09 -20.44 -10.96
CA ALA A 346 -17.62 -20.37 -10.90
C ALA A 346 -17.01 -19.20 -11.70
N ALA A 347 -17.81 -18.53 -12.53
CA ALA A 347 -17.34 -17.46 -13.42
C ALA A 347 -17.60 -16.08 -12.82
N TRP A 348 -16.72 -15.13 -13.14
CA TRP A 348 -16.95 -13.73 -12.83
C TRP A 348 -17.77 -13.06 -13.92
N LYS A 349 -18.79 -12.33 -13.51
CA LYS A 349 -19.61 -11.50 -14.39
C LYS A 349 -19.45 -10.04 -13.98
N THR A 350 -19.25 -9.17 -14.97
CA THR A 350 -19.09 -7.73 -14.77
C THR A 350 -20.16 -6.97 -15.55
N ILE A 351 -20.83 -6.02 -14.90
CA ILE A 351 -21.87 -5.15 -15.48
C ILE A 351 -21.41 -3.71 -15.26
N SER A 352 -21.19 -2.93 -16.31
CA SER A 352 -20.74 -1.53 -16.19
C SER A 352 -21.91 -0.54 -16.21
N THR A 353 -21.66 0.70 -15.81
CA THR A 353 -22.62 1.81 -15.99
C THR A 353 -22.88 2.15 -17.46
N THR A 354 -21.89 1.96 -18.33
CA THR A 354 -22.05 2.17 -19.78
C THR A 354 -22.72 0.99 -20.48
N GLY A 355 -22.75 -0.19 -19.88
CA GLY A 355 -23.25 -1.41 -20.49
C GLY A 355 -22.34 -1.96 -21.60
N THR A 356 -22.13 -3.27 -21.57
CA THR A 356 -21.40 -3.98 -22.63
C THR A 356 -22.30 -5.03 -23.25
N VAL A 357 -22.49 -4.95 -24.57
CA VAL A 357 -23.28 -5.90 -25.33
C VAL A 357 -22.34 -6.73 -26.20
N ARG A 358 -22.58 -8.05 -26.25
CA ARG A 358 -21.88 -8.98 -27.13
C ARG A 358 -22.74 -9.30 -28.34
N LEU A 359 -22.11 -9.65 -29.45
CA LEU A 359 -22.83 -10.13 -30.64
C LEU A 359 -23.73 -11.33 -30.32
N ALA A 360 -23.32 -12.19 -29.38
CA ALA A 360 -24.11 -13.32 -28.90
C ALA A 360 -25.43 -12.90 -28.23
N ASP A 361 -25.47 -11.75 -27.55
CA ASP A 361 -26.69 -11.24 -26.92
C ASP A 361 -27.70 -10.82 -28.00
N VAL A 362 -27.22 -10.19 -29.07
CA VAL A 362 -28.03 -9.81 -30.24
C VAL A 362 -28.49 -11.04 -31.04
N GLN A 363 -27.69 -12.10 -31.11
CA GLN A 363 -28.12 -13.38 -31.68
C GLN A 363 -29.33 -13.98 -30.96
N GLY A 364 -29.44 -13.76 -29.64
CA GLY A 364 -30.59 -14.19 -28.85
C GLY A 364 -31.90 -13.44 -29.15
N LEU A 365 -31.83 -12.24 -29.74
CA LEU A 365 -32.99 -11.39 -30.05
C LEU A 365 -33.64 -11.72 -31.39
N VAL A 366 -32.90 -12.33 -32.32
CA VAL A 366 -33.37 -12.58 -33.69
C VAL A 366 -33.84 -14.02 -33.86
N SER A 367 -34.98 -14.23 -34.53
CA SER A 367 -35.48 -15.58 -34.83
C SER A 367 -34.66 -16.33 -35.87
N LYS A 368 -33.90 -15.59 -36.71
CA LYS A 368 -32.98 -16.15 -37.72
C LYS A 368 -31.56 -15.71 -37.40
N PRO A 369 -30.62 -16.63 -37.13
CA PRO A 369 -29.23 -16.28 -36.80
C PRO A 369 -28.53 -15.41 -37.86
N SER A 370 -28.94 -15.52 -39.13
CA SER A 370 -28.44 -14.70 -40.24
C SER A 370 -28.75 -13.20 -40.10
N ASP A 371 -29.76 -12.84 -39.32
CA ASP A 371 -30.19 -11.45 -39.14
C ASP A 371 -29.45 -10.72 -38.00
N ALA A 372 -28.70 -11.46 -37.16
CA ALA A 372 -27.94 -10.89 -36.04
C ALA A 372 -26.80 -9.97 -36.51
N GLY A 373 -26.07 -10.37 -37.56
CA GLY A 373 -24.98 -9.58 -38.13
C GLY A 373 -25.46 -8.24 -38.73
N PRO A 374 -26.50 -8.24 -39.58
CA PRO A 374 -27.12 -7.01 -40.06
C PRO A 374 -27.66 -6.11 -38.95
N LEU A 375 -28.33 -6.68 -37.93
CA LEU A 375 -28.82 -5.91 -36.78
C LEU A 375 -27.67 -5.28 -35.99
N TRP A 376 -26.60 -6.03 -35.73
CA TRP A 376 -25.39 -5.53 -35.05
C TRP A 376 -24.76 -4.34 -35.79
N GLN A 377 -24.62 -4.46 -37.11
CA GLN A 377 -24.07 -3.37 -37.94
C GLN A 377 -24.99 -2.14 -37.93
N GLU A 378 -26.30 -2.36 -37.94
CA GLU A 378 -27.26 -1.25 -37.88
C GLU A 378 -27.23 -0.54 -36.53
N LEU A 379 -27.17 -1.27 -35.41
CA LEU A 379 -27.05 -0.69 -34.07
C LEU A 379 -25.77 0.16 -33.94
N ILE A 380 -24.66 -0.27 -34.54
CA ILE A 380 -23.44 0.52 -34.57
C ILE A 380 -23.60 1.76 -35.47
N ALA A 381 -24.12 1.59 -36.69
CA ALA A 381 -24.27 2.68 -37.66
C ALA A 381 -25.24 3.77 -37.18
N LYS A 382 -26.27 3.39 -36.43
CA LYS A 382 -27.28 4.29 -35.85
C LYS A 382 -26.84 4.92 -34.52
N GLY A 383 -25.67 4.52 -34.00
CA GLY A 383 -25.11 5.04 -32.76
C GLY A 383 -25.84 4.53 -31.51
N TRP A 384 -26.43 3.34 -31.55
CA TRP A 384 -26.92 2.63 -30.37
C TRP A 384 -25.78 1.92 -29.63
N LEU A 385 -24.78 1.45 -30.38
CA LEU A 385 -23.61 0.74 -29.85
C LEU A 385 -22.31 1.37 -30.36
N ALA A 386 -21.31 1.53 -29.50
CA ALA A 386 -19.97 1.96 -29.86
C ALA A 386 -19.04 0.74 -29.88
N LYS A 387 -18.53 0.38 -31.06
CA LYS A 387 -17.71 -0.82 -31.25
C LYS A 387 -16.38 -0.69 -30.51
N THR A 388 -16.11 -1.62 -29.58
CA THR A 388 -14.86 -1.69 -28.80
C THR A 388 -13.99 -2.90 -29.17
N GLY A 389 -14.60 -3.97 -29.71
CA GLY A 389 -13.89 -5.19 -30.15
C GLY A 389 -14.50 -5.80 -31.41
N ALA A 390 -14.04 -7.01 -31.77
CA ALA A 390 -14.60 -7.74 -32.93
C ALA A 390 -16.09 -8.05 -32.73
N ASP A 391 -16.44 -8.57 -31.55
CA ASP A 391 -17.79 -9.06 -31.19
C ASP A 391 -18.36 -8.36 -29.93
N THR A 392 -17.76 -7.24 -29.51
CA THR A 392 -18.13 -6.48 -28.30
C THR A 392 -18.33 -5.00 -28.62
N ALA A 393 -19.34 -4.39 -28.02
CA ALA A 393 -19.60 -2.97 -28.11
C ALA A 393 -20.14 -2.41 -26.79
N GLU A 394 -19.87 -1.13 -26.54
CA GLU A 394 -20.43 -0.38 -25.41
C GLU A 394 -21.78 0.25 -25.78
N VAL A 395 -22.70 0.35 -24.83
CA VAL A 395 -24.00 0.98 -25.09
C VAL A 395 -23.84 2.50 -25.12
N VAL A 396 -24.44 3.11 -26.14
CA VAL A 396 -24.60 4.56 -26.21
C VAL A 396 -25.93 4.95 -25.55
N GLN A 397 -25.83 5.81 -24.53
CA GLN A 397 -26.98 6.32 -23.80
C GLN A 397 -27.97 7.01 -24.75
N SER A 398 -29.27 6.92 -24.43
CA SER A 398 -30.36 7.33 -25.32
C SER A 398 -30.30 8.80 -25.75
N ASP A 399 -29.80 9.67 -24.87
CA ASP A 399 -29.56 11.10 -25.09
C ASP A 399 -28.42 11.40 -26.08
N LYS A 400 -27.52 10.44 -26.31
CA LYS A 400 -26.35 10.58 -27.19
C LYS A 400 -26.48 9.81 -28.50
N ARG A 401 -27.62 9.15 -28.76
CA ARG A 401 -27.85 8.39 -30.00
C ARG A 401 -28.00 9.34 -31.19
N GLN A 402 -27.25 9.09 -32.25
CA GLN A 402 -27.23 9.95 -33.45
C GLN A 402 -28.50 9.79 -34.31
N SER A 403 -29.08 8.59 -34.37
CA SER A 403 -30.28 8.30 -35.15
C SER A 403 -31.05 7.13 -34.52
N PRO A 404 -32.00 7.38 -33.61
CA PRO A 404 -32.66 6.30 -32.86
C PRO A 404 -33.49 5.37 -33.75
N GLY A 405 -34.03 5.84 -34.88
CA GLY A 405 -34.87 5.03 -35.76
C GLY A 405 -34.15 3.88 -36.46
N LEU A 406 -34.53 2.65 -36.12
CA LEU A 406 -34.16 1.40 -36.79
C LEU A 406 -34.94 1.22 -38.11
N SER A 407 -34.40 0.44 -39.03
CA SER A 407 -35.04 0.06 -40.30
C SER A 407 -36.32 -0.74 -40.05
N GLU A 408 -37.28 -0.68 -40.98
CA GLU A 408 -38.61 -1.33 -40.85
C GLU A 408 -38.51 -2.82 -40.50
N LYS A 409 -37.41 -3.48 -40.89
CA LYS A 409 -37.12 -4.88 -40.58
C LYS A 409 -36.88 -5.11 -39.08
N PHE A 410 -36.27 -4.16 -38.38
CA PHE A 410 -35.85 -4.30 -36.98
C PHE A 410 -36.61 -3.40 -36.00
N THR A 411 -37.44 -2.48 -36.48
CA THR A 411 -38.37 -1.69 -35.64
C THR A 411 -39.20 -2.56 -34.67
N PRO A 412 -39.73 -3.74 -35.05
CA PRO A 412 -40.47 -4.58 -34.10
C PRO A 412 -39.62 -5.15 -32.94
N LEU A 413 -38.29 -5.17 -33.09
CA LEU A 413 -37.36 -5.66 -32.07
C LEU A 413 -36.90 -4.55 -31.11
N GLU A 414 -37.26 -3.29 -31.37
CA GLU A 414 -36.83 -2.14 -30.56
C GLU A 414 -37.10 -2.33 -29.06
N PRO A 415 -38.29 -2.79 -28.59
CA PRO A 415 -38.52 -3.03 -27.17
C PRO A 415 -37.61 -4.11 -26.58
N ALA A 416 -37.31 -5.16 -27.37
CA ALA A 416 -36.45 -6.24 -26.93
C ALA A 416 -34.97 -5.83 -26.89
N ILE A 417 -34.55 -4.93 -27.80
CA ILE A 417 -33.21 -4.33 -27.81
C ILE A 417 -33.06 -3.41 -26.59
N GLU A 418 -34.06 -2.59 -26.27
CA GLU A 418 -34.03 -1.75 -25.08
C GLU A 418 -33.99 -2.57 -23.79
N GLU A 419 -34.76 -3.66 -23.70
CA GLU A 419 -34.70 -4.56 -22.55
C GLU A 419 -33.33 -5.24 -22.42
N MET A 420 -32.72 -5.67 -23.53
CA MET A 420 -31.35 -6.20 -23.54
C MET A 420 -30.35 -5.17 -23.03
N ILE A 421 -30.44 -3.92 -23.51
CA ILE A 421 -29.58 -2.82 -23.09
C ILE A 421 -29.75 -2.56 -21.58
N GLU A 422 -30.97 -2.47 -21.08
CA GLU A 422 -31.27 -2.22 -19.67
C GLU A 422 -30.68 -3.32 -18.75
N ARG A 423 -30.71 -4.59 -19.20
CA ARG A 423 -30.10 -5.72 -18.49
C ARG A 423 -28.56 -5.71 -18.52
N SER A 424 -27.96 -5.02 -19.49
CA SER A 424 -26.51 -4.98 -19.68
C SER A 424 -25.80 -3.89 -18.90
N GLN A 425 -26.54 -2.94 -18.31
CA GLN A 425 -25.98 -1.76 -17.63
C GLN A 425 -26.47 -1.62 -16.19
N ILE A 426 -25.75 -0.82 -15.40
CA ILE A 426 -26.24 -0.35 -14.10
C ILE A 426 -27.10 0.89 -14.33
N SER A 427 -28.37 0.81 -13.96
CA SER A 427 -29.30 1.94 -14.03
C SER A 427 -29.48 2.58 -12.63
N PRO A 428 -29.76 3.89 -12.55
CA PRO A 428 -30.14 4.50 -11.28
C PRO A 428 -31.44 3.88 -10.76
N PHE A 429 -31.65 3.87 -9.44
CA PHE A 429 -32.89 3.35 -8.89
C PHE A 429 -34.08 4.25 -9.27
N ASP A 430 -35.22 3.63 -9.58
CA ASP A 430 -36.48 4.34 -9.80
C ASP A 430 -37.30 4.30 -8.50
N PRO A 431 -37.56 5.45 -7.84
CA PRO A 431 -38.34 5.51 -6.60
C PRO A 431 -39.80 5.08 -6.77
N THR A 432 -40.29 5.01 -8.01
CA THR A 432 -41.65 4.61 -8.36
C THR A 432 -41.76 3.15 -8.84
N ALA A 433 -40.63 2.43 -8.90
CA ALA A 433 -40.61 1.06 -9.37
C ALA A 433 -41.49 0.15 -8.49
N ALA A 434 -42.56 -0.38 -9.10
CA ALA A 434 -43.27 -1.52 -8.54
C ALA A 434 -42.55 -2.80 -8.98
N PHE A 435 -42.13 -3.64 -8.03
CA PHE A 435 -41.60 -4.96 -8.35
C PHE A 435 -42.72 -5.83 -8.94
N SER A 436 -42.86 -5.82 -10.26
CA SER A 436 -43.90 -6.57 -10.99
C SER A 436 -43.58 -8.08 -11.09
N GLY A 437 -42.46 -8.53 -10.52
CA GLY A 437 -42.03 -9.93 -10.48
C GLY A 437 -41.32 -10.26 -9.16
N THR A 438 -40.95 -11.54 -8.98
CA THR A 438 -40.21 -12.00 -7.80
C THR A 438 -38.85 -11.32 -7.75
N PRO A 439 -38.54 -10.52 -6.72
CA PRO A 439 -37.25 -9.86 -6.60
C PRO A 439 -36.14 -10.90 -6.37
N GLU A 440 -34.95 -10.62 -6.92
CA GLU A 440 -33.73 -11.40 -6.69
C GLU A 440 -32.79 -10.65 -5.76
N ALA A 441 -32.22 -11.37 -4.79
CA ALA A 441 -31.11 -10.88 -3.98
C ALA A 441 -29.81 -11.14 -4.74
N ARG A 442 -29.07 -10.08 -5.04
CA ARG A 442 -27.75 -10.16 -5.66
C ARG A 442 -26.66 -9.87 -4.64
N GLU A 443 -25.62 -10.68 -4.70
CA GLU A 443 -24.41 -10.53 -3.88
C GLU A 443 -23.23 -10.23 -4.81
N GLY A 444 -22.53 -9.13 -4.55
CA GLY A 444 -21.43 -8.72 -5.40
C GLY A 444 -20.66 -7.54 -4.87
N TRP A 445 -19.81 -6.99 -5.74
CA TRP A 445 -18.92 -5.89 -5.45
C TRP A 445 -19.15 -4.73 -6.41
N LEU A 446 -19.20 -3.51 -5.89
CA LEU A 446 -19.10 -2.30 -6.69
C LEU A 446 -17.62 -1.98 -6.90
N LYS A 447 -17.16 -2.11 -8.14
CA LYS A 447 -15.80 -1.84 -8.54
C LYS A 447 -15.68 -0.46 -9.20
N LEU A 448 -14.80 0.37 -8.66
CA LEU A 448 -14.45 1.68 -9.18
C LEU A 448 -13.10 1.61 -9.90
N THR A 449 -13.07 2.04 -11.16
CA THR A 449 -11.86 2.04 -11.99
C THR A 449 -11.67 3.41 -12.63
N LYS A 450 -10.42 3.80 -12.87
CA LYS A 450 -10.13 5.05 -13.58
C LYS A 450 -10.52 4.90 -15.05
N THR A 451 -11.30 5.82 -15.59
CA THR A 451 -11.62 5.85 -17.02
C THR A 451 -10.40 6.35 -17.81
N THR A 452 -10.16 5.74 -18.97
CA THR A 452 -8.98 6.02 -19.82
C THR A 452 -9.20 7.21 -20.74
#